data_AF-A0A833XMD4-F1
#
_entry.id   AF-A0A833XMD4-F1
#
_cell.length_a   1.000
_cell.length_b   1.000
_cell.length_c   1.000
_cell.angle_alpha   90.00
_cell.angle_beta   90.00
_cell.angle_gamma   90.00
#
_symmetry.space_group_name_H-M   'P 1'
#
loop_
_entity.id
_entity.type
_entity.pdbx_description
1 polymer ?
#
loop_
_entity_poly.entity_id
_entity_poly.type
_entity_poly.pdbx_seq_one_letter_code
_entity_poly.pdbx_strand_id
1 'polypeptide(L)'
;MVWAVNQQIARGKRTRIWGGALLCLLCLMLATPKIPRSPKNHIFADMRNFLGVPNTLNVITNFPFLVVGVLGFVLSLQGNFFNISLPGEVWGWALFYAGIAGVAFGSAYYHMKPDDSRVMWDTLPMMIAYSSVYSSFIVERVGLRIGLSSQCTLLLVAFLSAAYGRAYNDLRLCMAFQLIPSIAIPGMTYVFRSQYTHARYWLFAAGAHVLAKFEGVADKKIYYVNRYLISGHSLEHLCLAMVPVLLSVMLMYRSMKVQRLGDHKERPGRE
;
A
#
# COMPACT_ATOMS: atom_id res chain seq x y z
N MET A 1 39.52 10.22 -5.99
CA MET A 1 39.48 8.74 -6.18
C MET A 1 38.47 8.06 -5.25
N VAL A 2 38.53 8.30 -3.92
CA VAL A 2 37.63 7.65 -2.92
C VAL A 2 36.12 7.92 -3.14
N TRP A 3 35.75 9.12 -3.61
CA TRP A 3 34.35 9.46 -3.89
C TRP A 3 33.73 8.65 -5.05
N ALA A 4 34.51 8.41 -6.11
CA ALA A 4 34.08 7.61 -7.25
C ALA A 4 33.92 6.12 -6.88
N VAL A 5 34.84 5.60 -6.05
CA VAL A 5 34.79 4.23 -5.52
C VAL A 5 33.56 4.01 -4.63
N ASN A 6 33.25 4.96 -3.74
CA ASN A 6 32.06 4.88 -2.89
C ASN A 6 30.75 4.94 -3.71
N GLN A 7 30.70 5.74 -4.78
CA GLN A 7 29.54 5.73 -5.69
C GLN A 7 29.40 4.41 -6.46
N GLN A 8 30.51 3.81 -6.90
CA GLN A 8 30.47 2.52 -7.58
C GLN A 8 30.02 1.38 -6.65
N ILE A 9 30.48 1.37 -5.39
CA ILE A 9 30.06 0.38 -4.38
C ILE A 9 28.56 0.53 -4.06
N ALA A 10 28.06 1.77 -3.92
CA ALA A 10 26.65 2.04 -3.69
C ALA A 10 25.77 1.63 -4.90
N ARG A 11 26.24 1.87 -6.13
CA ARG A 11 25.59 1.39 -7.36
C ARG A 11 25.56 -0.13 -7.41
N GLY A 12 26.67 -0.82 -7.10
CA GLY A 12 26.75 -2.28 -7.09
C GLY A 12 25.81 -2.93 -6.08
N LYS A 13 25.70 -2.38 -4.86
CA LYS A 13 24.71 -2.84 -3.86
C LYS A 13 23.27 -2.66 -4.35
N ARG A 14 22.96 -1.51 -4.97
CA ARG A 14 21.62 -1.22 -5.52
C ARG A 14 21.26 -2.18 -6.66
N THR A 15 22.17 -2.43 -7.59
CA THR A 15 21.94 -3.38 -8.69
C THR A 15 21.69 -4.80 -8.17
N ARG A 16 22.39 -5.23 -7.12
CA ARG A 16 22.15 -6.54 -6.48
C ARG A 16 20.77 -6.64 -5.82
N ILE A 17 20.31 -5.58 -5.14
CA ILE A 17 18.98 -5.56 -4.53
C ILE A 17 17.89 -5.65 -5.60
N TRP A 18 17.99 -4.85 -6.67
CA TRP A 18 17.02 -4.89 -7.77
C TRP A 18 17.08 -6.20 -8.55
N GLY A 19 18.27 -6.74 -8.78
CA GLY A 19 18.46 -8.05 -9.40
C GLY A 19 17.84 -9.18 -8.56
N GLY A 20 18.02 -9.14 -7.24
CA GLY A 20 17.37 -10.09 -6.32
C GLY A 20 15.85 -9.96 -6.31
N ALA A 21 15.32 -8.73 -6.31
CA ALA A 21 13.88 -8.50 -6.38
C ALA A 21 13.27 -9.01 -7.70
N LEU A 22 13.94 -8.76 -8.83
CA LEU A 22 13.54 -9.28 -10.14
C LEU A 22 13.58 -10.81 -10.16
N LEU A 23 14.64 -11.42 -9.65
CA LEU A 23 14.76 -12.88 -9.57
C LEU A 23 13.65 -13.47 -8.71
N CYS A 24 13.35 -12.88 -7.56
CA CYS A 24 12.26 -13.30 -6.69
C CYS A 24 10.89 -13.22 -7.41
N LEU A 25 10.65 -12.14 -8.16
CA LEU A 25 9.43 -12.00 -8.96
C LEU A 25 9.33 -13.08 -10.05
N LEU A 26 10.44 -13.37 -10.75
CA LEU A 26 10.50 -14.42 -11.75
C LEU A 26 10.25 -15.80 -11.15
N CYS A 27 10.88 -16.11 -10.01
CA CYS A 27 10.64 -17.34 -9.27
C CYS A 27 9.17 -17.47 -8.86
N LEU A 28 8.55 -16.39 -8.37
CA LEU A 28 7.12 -16.38 -8.04
C LEU A 28 6.25 -16.68 -9.27
N MET A 29 6.57 -16.09 -10.42
CA MET A 29 5.84 -16.31 -11.67
C MET A 29 6.04 -17.72 -12.25
N LEU A 30 7.16 -18.38 -11.96
CA LEU A 30 7.42 -19.76 -12.39
C LEU A 30 6.83 -20.80 -11.42
N ALA A 31 6.87 -20.52 -10.12
CA ALA A 31 6.49 -21.47 -9.07
C ALA A 31 4.99 -21.50 -8.77
N THR A 32 4.24 -20.47 -9.16
CA THR A 32 2.79 -20.38 -8.90
C THR A 32 1.98 -20.58 -10.18
N PRO A 33 0.81 -21.22 -10.13
CA PRO A 33 -0.08 -21.29 -11.29
C PRO A 33 -0.64 -19.91 -11.63
N LYS A 34 -0.89 -19.66 -12.92
CA LYS A 34 -1.58 -18.46 -13.40
C LYS A 34 -2.91 -18.28 -12.67
N ILE A 35 -3.21 -17.04 -12.26
CA ILE A 35 -4.48 -16.69 -11.61
C ILE A 35 -5.33 -15.92 -12.61
N PRO A 36 -6.24 -16.58 -13.35
CA PRO A 36 -7.13 -15.91 -14.28
C PRO A 36 -8.25 -15.16 -13.55
N ARG A 37 -8.83 -14.18 -14.23
CA ARG A 37 -10.12 -13.63 -13.82
C ARG A 37 -11.18 -14.71 -13.87
N SER A 38 -12.08 -14.70 -12.89
CA SER A 38 -13.21 -15.62 -12.83
C SER A 38 -14.49 -14.79 -12.67
N PRO A 39 -15.56 -15.11 -13.41
CA PRO A 39 -16.86 -14.46 -13.20
C PRO A 39 -17.36 -14.55 -11.75
N LYS A 40 -16.96 -15.61 -11.02
CA LYS A 40 -17.30 -15.78 -9.61
C LYS A 40 -16.75 -14.68 -8.71
N ASN A 41 -15.65 -14.04 -9.10
CA ASN A 41 -15.02 -12.94 -8.34
C ASN A 41 -15.85 -11.65 -8.38
N HIS A 42 -16.88 -11.58 -9.24
CA HIS A 42 -17.78 -10.43 -9.36
C HIS A 42 -19.09 -10.60 -8.58
N ILE A 43 -19.29 -11.76 -7.94
CA ILE A 43 -20.52 -12.10 -7.22
C ILE A 43 -20.30 -11.85 -5.73
N PHE A 44 -20.80 -10.72 -5.24
CA PHE A 44 -20.76 -10.32 -3.83
C PHE A 44 -21.90 -10.95 -3.02
N ALA A 45 -21.73 -11.07 -1.70
CA ALA A 45 -22.78 -11.55 -0.82
C ALA A 45 -23.97 -10.59 -0.73
N ASP A 46 -23.70 -9.29 -0.68
CA ASP A 46 -24.72 -8.24 -0.74
C ASP A 46 -24.74 -7.59 -2.11
N MET A 47 -25.83 -7.84 -2.84
CA MET A 47 -26.13 -7.24 -4.14
C MET A 47 -27.41 -6.40 -4.13
N ARG A 48 -27.86 -5.98 -2.94
CA ARG A 48 -29.07 -5.17 -2.79
C ARG A 48 -28.92 -3.84 -3.53
N ASN A 49 -30.06 -3.35 -4.00
CA ASN A 49 -30.20 -2.04 -4.63
C ASN A 49 -31.11 -1.17 -3.77
N PHE A 50 -30.54 -0.11 -3.21
CA PHE A 50 -31.24 0.97 -2.52
C PHE A 50 -31.15 2.22 -3.38
N LEU A 51 -32.29 2.91 -3.53
CA LEU A 51 -32.37 4.22 -4.21
C LEU A 51 -31.81 4.22 -5.65
N GLY A 52 -31.87 3.09 -6.35
CA GLY A 52 -31.39 2.95 -7.72
C GLY A 52 -29.90 2.66 -7.87
N VAL A 53 -29.14 2.57 -6.77
CA VAL A 53 -27.71 2.25 -6.80
C VAL A 53 -27.50 0.74 -6.65
N PRO A 54 -27.04 0.00 -7.68
CA PRO A 54 -26.76 -1.42 -7.56
C PRO A 54 -25.60 -1.70 -6.60
N ASN A 55 -25.65 -2.84 -5.88
CA ASN A 55 -24.66 -3.24 -4.87
C ASN A 55 -24.38 -2.11 -3.86
N THR A 56 -25.44 -1.47 -3.37
CA THR A 56 -25.37 -0.12 -2.78
C THR A 56 -24.36 0.00 -1.64
N LEU A 57 -24.33 -0.96 -0.72
CA LEU A 57 -23.39 -0.90 0.40
C LEU A 57 -21.94 -1.04 -0.06
N ASN A 58 -21.64 -1.88 -1.05
CA ASN A 58 -20.30 -1.97 -1.63
C ASN A 58 -19.89 -0.66 -2.33
N VAL A 59 -20.85 0.09 -2.90
CA VAL A 59 -20.58 1.41 -3.49
C VAL A 59 -20.39 2.49 -2.42
N ILE A 60 -21.31 2.61 -1.45
CA ILE A 60 -21.29 3.70 -0.46
C ILE A 60 -20.13 3.56 0.52
N THR A 61 -19.75 2.34 0.89
CA THR A 61 -18.61 2.10 1.80
C THR A 61 -17.26 2.51 1.21
N ASN A 62 -17.19 2.93 -0.05
CA ASN A 62 -16.02 3.57 -0.63
C ASN A 62 -15.88 5.06 -0.31
N PHE A 63 -16.96 5.73 0.15
CA PHE A 63 -16.94 7.16 0.47
C PHE A 63 -15.88 7.56 1.52
N PRO A 64 -15.62 6.77 2.59
CA PRO A 64 -14.53 7.05 3.52
C PRO A 64 -13.15 7.13 2.86
N PHE A 65 -12.87 6.32 1.83
CA PHE A 65 -11.62 6.44 1.08
C PHE A 65 -11.52 7.81 0.39
N LEU A 66 -12.62 8.32 -0.17
CA LEU A 66 -12.62 9.63 -0.82
C LEU A 66 -12.29 10.74 0.17
N VAL A 67 -12.96 10.74 1.33
CA VAL A 67 -12.77 11.75 2.37
C VAL A 67 -11.32 11.75 2.85
N VAL A 68 -10.81 10.59 3.27
CA VAL A 68 -9.46 10.49 3.83
C VAL A 68 -8.39 10.69 2.75
N GLY A 69 -8.63 10.20 1.53
CA GLY A 69 -7.75 10.38 0.38
C GLY A 69 -7.59 11.85 -0.03
N VAL A 70 -8.70 12.59 -0.18
CA VAL A 70 -8.63 14.01 -0.55
C VAL A 70 -7.99 14.84 0.55
N LEU A 71 -8.40 14.66 1.81
CA LEU A 71 -7.83 15.38 2.93
C LEU A 71 -6.33 15.09 3.08
N GLY A 72 -5.93 13.82 3.08
CA GLY A 72 -4.52 13.45 3.20
C GLY A 72 -3.67 13.95 2.03
N PHE A 73 -4.22 13.99 0.81
CA PHE A 73 -3.52 14.54 -0.36
C PHE A 73 -3.24 16.03 -0.18
N VAL A 74 -4.27 16.81 0.18
CA VAL A 74 -4.15 18.26 0.41
C VAL A 74 -3.18 18.54 1.57
N LEU A 75 -3.32 17.85 2.70
CA LEU A 75 -2.48 18.03 3.88
C LEU A 75 -1.01 17.65 3.63
N SER A 76 -0.76 16.65 2.76
CA SER A 76 0.60 16.27 2.36
C SER A 76 1.30 17.37 1.57
N LEU A 77 0.58 18.08 0.69
CA LEU A 77 1.14 19.14 -0.15
C LEU A 77 1.28 20.49 0.56
N GLN A 78 0.45 20.77 1.56
CA GLN A 78 0.50 22.03 2.32
C GLN A 78 1.70 22.13 3.27
N GLY A 79 2.25 21.01 3.74
CA GLY A 79 3.49 20.97 4.53
C GLY A 79 3.38 21.41 6.00
N ASN A 80 2.22 21.89 6.47
CA ASN A 80 2.07 22.44 7.83
C ASN A 80 1.40 21.49 8.85
N PHE A 81 0.64 20.49 8.39
CA PHE A 81 -0.12 19.59 9.26
C PHE A 81 0.53 18.21 9.43
N PHE A 82 1.02 17.63 8.33
CA PHE A 82 1.76 16.37 8.39
C PHE A 82 3.23 16.66 8.62
N ASN A 83 3.79 16.05 9.67
CA ASN A 83 5.20 16.13 10.01
C ASN A 83 6.01 15.28 9.01
N ILE A 84 6.23 15.84 7.82
CA ILE A 84 7.02 15.28 6.73
C ILE A 84 8.35 16.05 6.69
N SER A 85 9.41 15.45 7.23
CA SER A 85 10.68 16.17 7.42
C SER A 85 11.59 16.16 6.20
N LEU A 86 11.47 15.16 5.31
CA LEU A 86 12.31 15.05 4.12
C LEU A 86 11.55 15.53 2.86
N PRO A 87 12.11 16.43 2.03
CA PRO A 87 11.41 16.98 0.86
C PRO A 87 10.88 15.93 -0.12
N GLY A 88 11.58 14.79 -0.27
CA GLY A 88 11.15 13.71 -1.16
C GLY A 88 10.02 12.83 -0.59
N GLU A 89 9.78 12.83 0.72
CA GLU A 89 8.70 12.05 1.31
C GLU A 89 7.32 12.56 0.90
N VAL A 90 7.19 13.87 0.61
CA VAL A 90 5.93 14.51 0.23
C VAL A 90 5.27 13.79 -0.94
N TRP A 91 6.05 13.43 -1.97
CA TRP A 91 5.53 12.74 -3.15
C TRP A 91 5.08 11.31 -2.86
N GLY A 92 5.73 10.61 -1.92
CA GLY A 92 5.29 9.29 -1.49
C GLY A 92 3.91 9.35 -0.81
N TRP A 93 3.73 10.29 0.11
CA TRP A 93 2.45 10.46 0.80
C TRP A 93 1.36 11.04 -0.10
N ALA A 94 1.66 12.04 -0.93
CA ALA A 94 0.71 12.60 -1.88
C ALA A 94 0.20 11.52 -2.86
N LEU A 95 1.09 10.70 -3.44
CA LEU A 95 0.67 9.62 -4.34
C LEU A 95 -0.08 8.50 -3.62
N PHE A 96 0.25 8.22 -2.35
CA PHE A 96 -0.53 7.30 -1.53
C PHE A 96 -1.98 7.79 -1.39
N TYR A 97 -2.18 9.02 -0.93
CA TYR A 97 -3.51 9.57 -0.72
C TYR A 97 -4.28 9.82 -2.03
N ALA A 98 -3.58 10.19 -3.12
CA ALA A 98 -4.17 10.25 -4.46
C ALA A 98 -4.63 8.87 -4.93
N GLY A 99 -3.84 7.82 -4.66
CA GLY A 99 -4.23 6.43 -4.89
C GLY A 99 -5.48 6.06 -4.10
N ILE A 100 -5.54 6.38 -2.82
CA ILE A 100 -6.72 6.14 -1.95
C ILE A 100 -7.97 6.86 -2.48
N ALA A 101 -7.86 8.14 -2.87
CA ALA A 101 -8.98 8.84 -3.49
C ALA A 101 -9.40 8.19 -4.84
N GLY A 102 -8.42 7.73 -5.62
CA GLY A 102 -8.65 6.97 -6.85
C GLY A 102 -9.36 5.63 -6.61
N VAL A 103 -9.05 4.91 -5.51
CA VAL A 103 -9.76 3.69 -5.10
C VAL A 103 -11.24 3.99 -4.88
N ALA A 104 -11.58 5.10 -4.24
CA ALA A 104 -12.98 5.45 -3.99
C ALA A 104 -13.80 5.50 -5.29
N PHE A 105 -13.28 6.15 -6.33
CA PHE A 105 -13.94 6.23 -7.64
C PHE A 105 -13.88 4.91 -8.42
N GLY A 106 -12.71 4.29 -8.47
CA GLY A 106 -12.48 3.04 -9.19
C GLY A 106 -13.32 1.88 -8.67
N SER A 107 -13.32 1.72 -7.35
CA SER A 107 -14.10 0.71 -6.64
C SER A 107 -15.60 0.96 -6.77
N ALA A 108 -16.07 2.20 -6.58
CA ALA A 108 -17.48 2.53 -6.81
C ALA A 108 -17.93 2.22 -8.25
N TYR A 109 -17.12 2.60 -9.25
CA TYR A 109 -17.39 2.31 -10.66
C TYR A 109 -17.45 0.82 -10.98
N TYR A 110 -16.57 0.03 -10.36
CA TYR A 110 -16.59 -1.42 -10.44
C TYR A 110 -17.82 -2.02 -9.76
N HIS A 111 -18.12 -1.63 -8.51
CA HIS A 111 -19.24 -2.19 -7.75
C HIS A 111 -20.60 -1.82 -8.33
N MET A 112 -20.75 -0.70 -9.02
CA MET A 112 -22.00 -0.38 -9.71
C MET A 112 -22.34 -1.40 -10.82
N LYS A 113 -21.33 -1.98 -11.48
CA LYS A 113 -21.53 -3.02 -12.49
C LYS A 113 -20.32 -3.95 -12.54
N PRO A 114 -20.23 -4.95 -11.65
CA PRO A 114 -19.02 -5.75 -11.52
C PRO A 114 -18.69 -6.50 -12.82
N ASP A 115 -17.54 -6.20 -13.42
CA ASP A 115 -17.04 -6.87 -14.61
C ASP A 115 -15.51 -6.75 -14.76
N ASP A 116 -14.94 -7.61 -15.60
CA ASP A 116 -13.50 -7.69 -15.89
C ASP A 116 -12.90 -6.40 -16.49
N SER A 117 -13.70 -5.62 -17.20
CA SER A 117 -13.24 -4.36 -17.80
C SER A 117 -13.12 -3.26 -16.75
N ARG A 118 -13.96 -3.32 -15.70
CA ARG A 118 -14.05 -2.32 -14.64
C ARG A 118 -13.16 -2.59 -13.44
N VAL A 119 -12.91 -3.85 -13.10
CA VAL A 119 -12.07 -4.22 -11.94
C VAL A 119 -10.67 -3.61 -11.98
N MET A 120 -10.16 -3.31 -13.18
CA MET A 120 -8.86 -2.66 -13.33
C MET A 120 -8.86 -1.21 -12.83
N TRP A 121 -10.00 -0.51 -12.91
CA TRP A 121 -10.14 0.85 -12.41
C TRP A 121 -10.12 0.91 -10.88
N ASP A 122 -10.48 -0.18 -10.21
CA ASP A 122 -10.30 -0.37 -8.77
C ASP A 122 -8.86 -0.81 -8.43
N THR A 123 -8.35 -1.78 -9.20
CA THR A 123 -7.03 -2.40 -8.95
C THR A 123 -5.86 -1.42 -9.12
N LEU A 124 -5.86 -0.61 -10.17
CA LEU A 124 -4.73 0.27 -10.48
C LEU A 124 -4.51 1.35 -9.40
N PRO A 125 -5.52 2.11 -8.94
CA PRO A 125 -5.37 3.03 -7.83
C PRO A 125 -4.90 2.34 -6.54
N MET A 126 -5.39 1.13 -6.25
CA MET A 126 -4.90 0.34 -5.12
C MET A 126 -3.39 0.06 -5.26
N MET A 127 -2.91 -0.39 -6.42
CA MET A 127 -1.49 -0.65 -6.63
C MET A 127 -0.63 0.61 -6.50
N ILE A 128 -1.12 1.77 -6.93
CA ILE A 128 -0.46 3.07 -6.73
C ILE A 128 -0.35 3.38 -5.24
N ALA A 129 -1.42 3.19 -4.47
CA ALA A 129 -1.42 3.38 -3.03
C ALA A 129 -0.43 2.43 -2.32
N TYR A 130 -0.46 1.13 -2.62
CA TYR A 130 0.47 0.16 -2.03
C TYR A 130 1.94 0.45 -2.38
N SER A 131 2.21 0.83 -3.63
CA SER A 131 3.56 1.23 -4.06
C SER A 131 4.07 2.42 -3.26
N SER A 132 3.20 3.41 -3.08
CA SER A 132 3.50 4.69 -2.43
C SER A 132 3.67 4.58 -0.93
N VAL A 133 2.84 3.76 -0.28
CA VAL A 133 2.96 3.53 1.16
C VAL A 133 4.21 2.69 1.48
N TYR A 134 4.51 1.69 0.64
CA TYR A 134 5.68 0.84 0.84
C TYR A 134 6.99 1.58 0.57
N SER A 135 7.05 2.42 -0.46
CA SER A 135 8.22 3.25 -0.71
C SER A 135 8.43 4.31 0.37
N SER A 136 7.35 4.93 0.89
CA SER A 136 7.39 5.85 2.03
C SER A 136 7.93 5.16 3.29
N PHE A 137 7.52 3.91 3.52
CA PHE A 137 8.07 3.08 4.58
C PHE A 137 9.58 2.83 4.38
N ILE A 138 10.03 2.54 3.15
CA ILE A 138 11.45 2.36 2.82
C ILE A 138 12.23 3.67 3.04
N VAL A 139 11.66 4.84 2.71
CA VAL A 139 12.29 6.14 3.00
C VAL A 139 12.55 6.27 4.50
N GLU A 140 11.55 5.98 5.33
CA GLU A 140 11.64 6.07 6.79
C GLU A 140 12.63 5.09 7.42
N ARG A 141 12.77 3.87 6.86
CA ARG A 141 13.57 2.79 7.49
C ARG A 141 14.96 2.60 6.91
N VAL A 142 15.11 2.82 5.61
CA VAL A 142 16.33 2.49 4.86
C VAL A 142 17.00 3.76 4.33
N GLY A 143 16.21 4.75 3.92
CA GLY A 143 16.68 6.09 3.59
C GLY A 143 16.13 6.64 2.28
N LEU A 144 16.20 7.97 2.16
CA LEU A 144 15.55 8.76 1.13
C LEU A 144 15.83 8.29 -0.31
N ARG A 145 17.10 8.06 -0.66
CA ARG A 145 17.48 7.72 -2.05
C ARG A 145 16.94 6.36 -2.49
N ILE A 146 16.96 5.37 -1.59
CA ILE A 146 16.47 4.01 -1.88
C ILE A 146 14.95 4.04 -1.95
N GLY A 147 14.29 4.71 -1.00
CA GLY A 147 12.84 4.86 -1.00
C GLY A 147 12.31 5.58 -2.25
N LEU A 148 12.89 6.71 -2.65
CA LEU A 148 12.50 7.41 -3.88
C LEU A 148 12.75 6.58 -5.14
N SER A 149 13.89 5.89 -5.22
CA SER A 149 14.12 4.93 -6.30
C SER A 149 13.04 3.86 -6.34
N SER A 150 12.68 3.33 -5.17
CA SER A 150 11.68 2.26 -5.09
C SER A 150 10.30 2.77 -5.49
N GLN A 151 9.97 4.02 -5.19
CA GLN A 151 8.72 4.65 -5.61
C GLN A 151 8.58 4.66 -7.13
N CYS A 152 9.58 5.21 -7.84
CA CYS A 152 9.55 5.26 -9.31
C CYS A 152 9.46 3.86 -9.92
N THR A 153 10.24 2.90 -9.40
CA THR A 153 10.24 1.53 -9.92
C THR A 153 8.93 0.81 -9.65
N LEU A 154 8.38 0.88 -8.44
CA LEU A 154 7.13 0.21 -8.09
C LEU A 154 5.94 0.78 -8.86
N LEU A 155 5.87 2.09 -9.08
CA LEU A 155 4.83 2.69 -9.91
C LEU A 155 4.92 2.23 -11.36
N LEU A 156 6.13 2.21 -11.95
CA LEU A 156 6.32 1.67 -13.29
C LEU A 156 5.88 0.19 -13.36
N VAL A 157 6.30 -0.63 -12.40
CA VAL A 157 5.91 -2.03 -12.31
C VAL A 157 4.40 -2.17 -12.12
N ALA A 158 3.72 -1.28 -11.40
CA ALA A 158 2.27 -1.29 -11.23
C ALA A 158 1.55 -1.09 -12.57
N PHE A 159 1.95 -0.10 -13.37
CA PHE A 159 1.38 0.13 -14.71
C PHE A 159 1.64 -1.05 -15.65
N LEU A 160 2.87 -1.59 -15.65
CA LEU A 160 3.21 -2.78 -16.44
C LEU A 160 2.42 -4.02 -16.00
N SER A 161 2.20 -4.17 -14.69
CA SER A 161 1.41 -5.27 -14.12
C SER A 161 -0.07 -5.17 -14.47
N ALA A 162 -0.64 -3.96 -14.48
CA ALA A 162 -2.00 -3.71 -14.94
C ALA A 162 -2.16 -4.05 -16.43
N ALA A 163 -1.21 -3.59 -17.27
CA ALA A 163 -1.20 -3.89 -18.70
C ALA A 163 -1.06 -5.40 -18.96
N TYR A 164 -0.13 -6.06 -18.26
CA TYR A 164 0.07 -7.51 -18.33
C TYR A 164 -1.19 -8.27 -17.90
N GLY A 165 -1.79 -7.92 -16.76
CA GLY A 165 -2.99 -8.58 -16.26
C GLY A 165 -4.20 -8.39 -17.17
N ARG A 166 -4.27 -7.28 -17.93
CA ARG A 166 -5.28 -7.06 -18.96
C ARG A 166 -5.01 -7.87 -20.23
N ALA A 167 -3.77 -7.91 -20.70
CA ALA A 167 -3.42 -8.59 -21.95
C ALA A 167 -3.41 -10.12 -21.82
N TYR A 168 -2.90 -10.64 -20.70
CA TYR A 168 -2.68 -12.07 -20.51
C TYR A 168 -3.69 -12.73 -19.57
N ASN A 169 -4.65 -11.98 -19.00
CA ASN A 169 -5.60 -12.49 -18.01
C ASN A 169 -4.88 -13.23 -16.85
N ASP A 170 -3.86 -12.59 -16.27
CA ASP A 170 -3.09 -13.11 -15.14
C ASP A 170 -2.94 -12.03 -14.06
N LEU A 171 -3.58 -12.24 -12.91
CA LEU A 171 -3.67 -11.26 -11.85
C LEU A 171 -2.54 -11.35 -10.82
N ARG A 172 -1.63 -12.32 -10.94
CA ARG A 172 -0.56 -12.57 -9.93
C ARG A 172 0.26 -11.33 -9.62
N LEU A 173 0.71 -10.62 -10.67
CA LEU A 173 1.50 -9.40 -10.51
C LEU A 173 0.72 -8.30 -9.82
N CYS A 174 -0.58 -8.16 -10.11
CA CYS A 174 -1.45 -7.18 -9.45
C CYS A 174 -1.64 -7.53 -7.96
N MET A 175 -1.91 -8.81 -7.66
CA MET A 175 -2.07 -9.32 -6.29
C MET A 175 -0.80 -9.15 -5.45
N ALA A 176 0.38 -9.24 -6.06
CA ALA A 176 1.66 -9.07 -5.37
C ALA A 176 1.80 -7.68 -4.72
N PHE A 177 1.23 -6.63 -5.30
CA PHE A 177 1.23 -5.28 -4.72
C PHE A 177 0.46 -5.21 -3.40
N GLN A 178 -0.53 -6.07 -3.21
CA GLN A 178 -1.25 -6.15 -1.95
C GLN A 178 -0.54 -7.08 -0.96
N LEU A 179 -0.08 -8.25 -1.42
CA LEU A 179 0.51 -9.26 -0.55
C LEU A 179 1.87 -8.84 0.01
N ILE A 180 2.77 -8.34 -0.85
CA ILE A 180 4.16 -8.07 -0.47
C ILE A 180 4.25 -6.98 0.61
N PRO A 181 3.67 -5.78 0.45
CA PRO A 181 3.73 -4.75 1.49
C PRO A 181 3.10 -5.19 2.81
N SER A 182 2.02 -5.97 2.76
CA SER A 182 1.31 -6.46 3.95
C SER A 182 2.16 -7.38 4.82
N ILE A 183 3.12 -8.10 4.22
CA ILE A 183 4.08 -8.95 4.94
C ILE A 183 5.37 -8.16 5.24
N ALA A 184 5.86 -7.41 4.25
CA ALA A 184 7.14 -6.72 4.33
C ALA A 184 7.13 -5.59 5.36
N ILE A 185 6.08 -4.76 5.42
CA ILE A 185 5.99 -3.64 6.37
C ILE A 185 6.08 -4.12 7.83
N PRO A 186 5.26 -5.08 8.31
CA PRO A 186 5.39 -5.55 9.68
C PRO A 186 6.72 -6.28 9.94
N GLY A 187 7.18 -7.13 9.01
CA GLY A 187 8.46 -7.83 9.16
C GLY A 187 9.65 -6.88 9.24
N MET A 188 9.73 -5.90 8.33
CA MET A 188 10.75 -4.87 8.35
C MET A 188 10.59 -3.91 9.52
N THR A 189 9.38 -3.73 10.06
CA THR A 189 9.17 -2.88 11.24
C THR A 189 9.90 -3.43 12.46
N TYR A 190 10.00 -4.76 12.58
CA TYR A 190 10.75 -5.45 13.62
C TYR A 190 12.27 -5.39 13.40
N VAL A 191 12.71 -5.54 12.15
CA VAL A 191 14.14 -5.61 11.79
C VAL A 191 14.83 -4.25 11.74
N PHE A 192 14.17 -3.23 11.18
CA PHE A 192 14.77 -1.91 10.93
C PHE A 192 14.26 -0.88 11.93
N ARG A 193 15.19 -0.12 12.54
CA ARG A 193 14.85 1.00 13.42
C ARG A 193 14.17 2.12 12.63
N SER A 194 13.07 2.66 13.16
CA SER A 194 12.41 3.84 12.58
C SER A 194 13.13 5.13 12.93
N GLN A 195 13.31 6.00 11.93
CA GLN A 195 13.81 7.37 12.07
C GLN A 195 12.81 8.30 12.79
N TYR A 196 11.53 7.93 12.79
CA TYR A 196 10.45 8.73 13.40
C TYR A 196 9.90 8.08 14.69
N THR A 197 9.23 8.89 15.50
CA THR A 197 8.34 8.42 16.57
C THR A 197 7.08 7.79 15.97
N HIS A 198 6.23 7.19 16.81
CA HIS A 198 4.94 6.60 16.37
C HIS A 198 5.02 5.45 15.35
N ALA A 199 6.19 4.81 15.20
CA ALA A 199 6.39 3.68 14.29
C ALA A 199 5.43 2.48 14.51
N ARG A 200 4.80 2.36 15.69
CA ARG A 200 3.76 1.36 16.00
C ARG A 200 2.53 1.45 15.09
N TYR A 201 2.24 2.63 14.54
CA TYR A 201 1.11 2.81 13.63
C TYR A 201 1.26 2.02 12.32
N TRP A 202 2.50 1.71 11.90
CA TRP A 202 2.74 0.77 10.81
C TRP A 202 2.18 -0.64 11.10
N LEU A 203 2.26 -1.09 12.36
CA LEU A 203 1.70 -2.38 12.78
C LEU A 203 0.17 -2.32 12.92
N PHE A 204 -0.37 -1.21 13.43
CA PHE A 204 -1.82 -1.01 13.48
C PHE A 204 -2.44 -0.97 12.08
N ALA A 205 -1.79 -0.26 11.14
CA ALA A 205 -2.19 -0.23 9.74
C ALA A 205 -2.13 -1.63 9.09
N ALA A 206 -1.07 -2.39 9.35
CA ALA A 206 -0.97 -3.78 8.89
C ALA A 206 -2.08 -4.67 9.51
N GLY A 207 -2.39 -4.49 10.79
CA GLY A 207 -3.46 -5.21 11.48
C GLY A 207 -4.84 -4.92 10.89
N ALA A 208 -5.15 -3.64 10.62
CA ALA A 208 -6.39 -3.24 9.96
C ALA A 208 -6.49 -3.85 8.55
N HIS A 209 -5.40 -3.82 7.78
CA HIS A 209 -5.37 -4.44 6.45
C HIS A 209 -5.65 -5.95 6.49
N VAL A 210 -4.98 -6.67 7.39
CA VAL A 210 -5.18 -8.11 7.57
C VAL A 210 -6.60 -8.43 8.00
N LEU A 211 -7.16 -7.67 8.94
CA LEU A 211 -8.56 -7.80 9.36
C LEU A 211 -9.51 -7.62 8.17
N ALA A 212 -9.29 -6.59 7.36
CA ALA A 212 -10.11 -6.34 6.17
C ALA A 212 -10.05 -7.50 5.16
N LYS A 213 -8.88 -8.13 4.98
CA LYS A 213 -8.75 -9.33 4.13
C LYS A 213 -9.54 -10.51 4.67
N PHE A 214 -9.55 -10.70 5.99
CA PHE A 214 -10.39 -11.73 6.62
C PHE A 214 -11.88 -11.44 6.39
N GLU A 215 -12.30 -10.19 6.47
CA GLU A 215 -13.68 -9.78 6.23
C GLU A 215 -14.11 -10.05 4.78
N GLY A 216 -13.26 -9.72 3.80
CA GLY A 216 -13.48 -10.03 2.39
C GLY A 216 -13.59 -11.53 2.10
N VAL A 217 -12.70 -12.35 2.68
CA VAL A 217 -12.78 -13.81 2.53
C VAL A 217 -14.05 -14.38 3.20
N ALA A 218 -14.46 -13.79 4.32
CA ALA A 218 -15.64 -14.19 5.08
C ALA A 218 -16.94 -13.50 4.60
N ASP A 219 -16.97 -12.90 3.41
CA ASP A 219 -18.05 -12.02 2.91
C ASP A 219 -19.46 -12.55 3.23
N LYS A 220 -19.79 -13.75 2.74
CA LYS A 220 -21.09 -14.41 2.94
C LYS A 220 -21.35 -14.79 4.40
N LYS A 221 -20.31 -15.24 5.11
CA LYS A 221 -20.43 -15.70 6.50
C LYS A 221 -20.73 -14.52 7.44
N ILE A 222 -20.03 -13.41 7.27
CA ILE A 222 -20.29 -12.17 8.02
C ILE A 222 -21.70 -11.67 7.73
N TYR A 223 -22.07 -11.61 6.45
CA TYR A 223 -23.39 -11.16 6.03
C TYR A 223 -24.52 -11.99 6.66
N TYR A 224 -24.35 -13.32 6.72
CA TYR A 224 -25.32 -14.20 7.38
C TYR A 224 -25.40 -13.96 8.90
N VAL A 225 -24.25 -13.93 9.58
CA VAL A 225 -24.19 -13.83 11.06
C VAL A 225 -24.75 -12.50 11.56
N ASN A 226 -24.56 -11.40 10.84
CA ASN A 226 -25.09 -10.09 11.22
C ASN A 226 -26.51 -9.82 10.72
N ARG A 227 -27.25 -10.87 10.33
CA ARG A 227 -28.65 -10.81 9.86
C ARG A 227 -28.82 -9.93 8.61
N TYR A 228 -27.87 -10.05 7.68
CA TYR A 228 -27.89 -9.36 6.39
C TYR A 228 -27.88 -7.83 6.50
N LEU A 229 -27.26 -7.29 7.55
CA LEU A 229 -27.11 -5.84 7.70
C LEU A 229 -26.00 -5.31 6.79
N ILE A 230 -24.79 -5.88 6.89
CA ILE A 230 -23.60 -5.47 6.14
C ILE A 230 -22.80 -6.69 5.69
N SER A 231 -22.34 -6.74 4.45
CA SER A 231 -21.52 -7.87 3.99
C SER A 231 -20.07 -7.74 4.48
N GLY A 232 -19.32 -8.86 4.46
CA GLY A 232 -17.90 -8.79 4.79
C GLY A 232 -17.11 -7.96 3.77
N HIS A 233 -17.51 -7.93 2.49
CA HIS A 233 -16.91 -7.07 1.47
C HIS A 233 -17.13 -5.58 1.74
N SER A 234 -18.34 -5.20 2.16
CA SER A 234 -18.62 -3.82 2.59
C SER A 234 -17.85 -3.43 3.85
N LEU A 235 -17.68 -4.38 4.78
CA LEU A 235 -16.88 -4.17 5.99
C LEU A 235 -15.38 -4.06 5.68
N GLU A 236 -14.88 -4.86 4.72
CA GLU A 236 -13.51 -4.79 4.22
C GLU A 236 -13.17 -3.37 3.74
N HIS A 237 -14.06 -2.70 3.02
CA HIS A 237 -13.85 -1.31 2.60
C HIS A 237 -13.68 -0.36 3.80
N LEU A 238 -14.57 -0.47 4.80
CA LEU A 238 -14.51 0.37 6.00
C LEU A 238 -13.23 0.12 6.80
N CYS A 239 -12.84 -1.15 6.94
CA CYS A 239 -11.64 -1.55 7.66
C CYS A 239 -10.36 -1.12 6.91
N LEU A 240 -10.31 -1.27 5.57
CA LEU A 240 -9.23 -0.74 4.75
C LEU A 240 -9.15 0.79 4.81
N ALA A 241 -10.28 1.50 4.94
CA ALA A 241 -10.28 2.96 5.09
C ALA A 241 -9.63 3.42 6.41
N MET A 242 -9.55 2.55 7.42
CA MET A 242 -8.80 2.84 8.65
C MET A 242 -7.29 2.88 8.44
N VAL A 243 -6.75 2.22 7.40
CA VAL A 243 -5.31 2.24 7.09
C VAL A 243 -4.80 3.66 6.84
N PRO A 244 -5.34 4.43 5.86
CA PRO A 244 -4.91 5.81 5.65
C PRO A 244 -5.26 6.73 6.82
N VAL A 245 -6.30 6.44 7.62
CA VAL A 245 -6.61 7.20 8.85
C VAL A 245 -5.50 7.02 9.89
N LEU A 246 -5.12 5.78 10.18
CA LEU A 246 -4.04 5.47 11.13
C LEU A 246 -2.72 6.09 10.69
N LEU A 247 -2.41 6.04 9.39
CA LEU A 247 -1.22 6.67 8.84
C LEU A 247 -1.30 8.21 8.86
N SER A 248 -2.49 8.79 8.68
CA SER A 248 -2.71 10.25 8.85
C SER A 248 -2.42 10.67 10.29
N VAL A 249 -2.95 9.95 11.27
CA VAL A 249 -2.69 10.19 12.70
C VAL A 249 -1.19 10.05 13.00
N MET A 250 -0.54 9.02 12.46
CA MET A 250 0.91 8.87 12.58
C MET A 250 1.64 10.09 12.02
N LEU A 251 1.26 10.58 10.83
CA LEU A 251 1.89 11.74 10.19
C LEU A 251 1.66 13.04 10.97
N MET A 252 0.50 13.22 11.59
CA MET A 252 0.18 14.40 12.41
C MET A 252 1.04 14.46 13.67
N TYR A 253 1.33 13.33 14.31
CA TYR A 253 1.99 13.31 15.62
C TYR A 253 3.45 12.81 15.61
N ARG A 254 3.93 12.27 14.49
CA ARG A 254 5.32 11.81 14.41
C ARG A 254 6.31 12.98 14.44
N SER A 255 7.50 12.69 14.92
CA SER A 255 8.64 13.59 14.96
C SER A 255 9.91 12.80 14.70
N MET A 256 10.94 13.45 14.16
CA MET A 256 12.25 12.82 13.99
C MET A 256 12.81 12.44 15.35
N LYS A 257 13.29 11.20 15.51
CA LYS A 257 14.04 10.81 16.69
C LYS A 257 15.41 11.47 16.61
N VAL A 258 15.70 12.37 17.54
CA VAL A 258 17.05 12.92 17.71
C VAL A 258 17.96 11.75 18.08
N GLN A 259 18.85 11.38 17.17
CA GLN A 259 19.89 10.38 17.43
C GLN A 259 20.83 11.01 18.47
N ARG A 260 20.77 10.57 19.74
CA ARG A 260 21.76 11.02 20.73
C ARG A 260 23.15 10.65 20.20
N LEU A 261 24.04 11.63 20.11
CA LEU A 261 25.44 11.51 19.66
C LEU A 261 26.32 10.53 20.50
N GLY A 262 25.74 9.70 21.37
CA GLY A 262 26.45 8.82 22.29
C GLY A 262 26.92 7.48 21.71
N ASP A 263 26.30 6.96 20.65
CA ASP A 263 26.58 5.59 20.18
C ASP A 263 27.86 5.47 19.32
N HIS A 264 28.64 6.54 19.17
CA HIS A 264 29.89 6.54 18.39
C HIS A 264 31.17 6.73 19.22
N LYS A 265 31.09 6.88 20.54
CA LYS A 265 32.26 6.93 21.44
C LYS A 265 32.32 5.66 22.26
N GLU A 266 32.85 4.58 21.70
CA GLU A 266 33.61 3.55 22.44
C GLU A 266 34.20 2.51 21.46
N ARG A 267 35.27 2.93 20.79
CA ARG A 267 36.41 2.04 20.56
C ARG A 267 37.66 2.82 20.95
N PRO A 268 38.18 2.68 22.17
CA PRO A 268 39.55 3.03 22.43
C PRO A 268 40.41 2.11 21.56
N GLY A 269 41.31 2.69 20.78
CA GLY A 269 42.39 1.93 20.17
C GLY A 269 43.10 1.14 21.27
N ARG A 270 43.27 -0.16 21.05
CA ARG A 270 44.34 -0.89 21.72
C ARG A 270 45.53 -0.82 20.79
N GLU A 271 46.57 -0.22 21.35
CA GLU A 271 47.96 -0.22 20.93
C GLU A 271 48.47 -1.61 20.56
#